data_AF-A0A524IVU4-F1
#
_entry.id   AF-A0A524IVU4-F1
#
_cell.length_a   1.000
_cell.length_b   1.000
_cell.length_c   1.000
_cell.angle_alpha   90.00
_cell.angle_beta   90.00
_cell.angle_gamma   90.00
#
_symmetry.space_group_name_H-M   'P 1'
#
loop_
_entity.id
_entity.type
_entity.pdbx_description
1 polymer ?
#
loop_
_entity_poly.entity_id
_entity_poly.type
_entity_poly.pdbx_seq_one_letter_code
_entity_poly.pdbx_strand_id
1 'polypeptide(L)'
;MAPNSTSEIATIVVRTGLSMLVSEILTTPTPRLKLLCRHRVDPWTMVGRLQILTPAGPVVLMCDRDRNSVRIPVDCATGKGRRYLGALTALRTHGSPGVVMALEIVRLVSDVSASVQRVWDWHTRPGALQRLIPPWEPIRVLKRNDGVEEGNRTTVRLGTSPIAVDWVSEHLAPEPYRSFADFQVKGPFGTWRHRHLFLPTGASTCQMEDRIEYELPCEPLGALVAGRYLRERIERGIAYRHRVVRRDLTLHGRVGLASGQRVGITGASGLIGSELSHVLTTGGHEPIAFARPASGTLEPASLEGLKAVVHLAGEPIDAGKWTSERRRRIRDSRVEGTRILSEALAGLDAPPDVLICASAIGYYGNRGDEILDEQSPVGEGFLAGVVGDWERAAEPARAAGIRVVHLRFGVVLWP
;
A
#
# COMPACT_ATOMS: atom_id res chain seq x y z
N MET A 1 18.37 -31.72 -21.01
CA MET A 1 19.08 -30.64 -20.29
C MET A 1 19.90 -29.86 -21.30
N ALA A 2 19.46 -28.65 -21.63
CA ALA A 2 20.21 -27.63 -22.34
C ALA A 2 19.98 -26.32 -21.55
N PRO A 3 21.00 -25.48 -21.32
CA PRO A 3 20.83 -24.30 -20.49
C PRO A 3 20.07 -23.22 -21.29
N ASN A 4 18.96 -22.74 -20.73
CA ASN A 4 18.26 -21.56 -21.24
C ASN A 4 19.19 -20.35 -21.11
N SER A 5 19.73 -19.90 -22.25
CA SER A 5 20.48 -18.65 -22.35
C SER A 5 19.54 -17.47 -22.15
N THR A 6 19.69 -16.76 -21.04
CA THR A 6 19.05 -15.47 -20.80
C THR A 6 19.62 -14.44 -21.79
N SER A 7 18.84 -14.05 -22.80
CA SER A 7 19.16 -12.89 -23.64
C SER A 7 18.83 -11.61 -22.86
N GLU A 8 19.83 -10.91 -22.35
CA GLU A 8 19.65 -9.58 -21.77
C GLU A 8 19.38 -8.57 -22.90
N ILE A 9 18.23 -7.89 -22.83
CA ILE A 9 17.87 -6.82 -23.75
C ILE A 9 18.20 -5.49 -23.05
N ALA A 10 19.19 -4.76 -23.56
CA ALA A 10 19.47 -3.40 -23.12
C ALA A 10 18.47 -2.42 -23.76
N THR A 11 17.76 -1.65 -22.93
CA THR A 11 16.84 -0.60 -23.40
C THR A 11 17.51 0.75 -23.23
N ILE A 12 17.66 1.51 -24.32
CA ILE A 12 18.21 2.87 -24.29
C ILE A 12 17.06 3.86 -24.53
N VAL A 13 16.80 4.72 -23.54
CA VAL A 13 15.80 5.80 -23.66
C VAL A 13 16.51 7.03 -24.21
N VAL A 14 16.03 7.58 -25.33
CA VAL A 14 16.64 8.76 -25.96
C VAL A 14 15.65 9.92 -25.84
N ARG A 15 16.05 10.99 -25.13
CA ARG A 15 15.14 12.10 -24.77
C ARG A 15 14.86 13.11 -25.89
N THR A 16 15.43 12.97 -27.08
CA THR A 16 15.14 13.85 -28.23
C THR A 16 14.09 13.21 -29.14
N GLY A 17 13.08 14.00 -29.55
CA GLY A 17 12.00 13.51 -30.41
C GLY A 17 12.53 12.84 -31.67
N LEU A 18 11.85 11.77 -32.12
CA LEU A 18 12.28 10.91 -33.23
C LEU A 18 12.68 11.68 -34.50
N SER A 19 12.04 12.83 -34.77
CA SER A 19 12.35 13.71 -35.91
C SER A 19 13.71 14.41 -35.80
N MET A 20 14.15 14.80 -34.60
CA MET A 20 15.46 15.40 -34.38
C MET A 20 16.58 14.39 -34.46
N LEU A 21 16.36 13.17 -33.94
CA LEU A 21 17.36 12.10 -34.00
C LEU A 21 17.68 11.69 -35.45
N VAL A 22 16.64 11.60 -36.29
CA VAL A 22 16.79 11.31 -37.71
C VAL A 22 17.50 12.45 -38.44
N SER A 23 17.22 13.72 -38.08
CA SER A 23 17.86 14.89 -38.67
C SER A 23 19.36 15.02 -38.30
N GLU A 24 19.74 14.79 -37.04
CA GLU A 24 21.14 14.83 -36.58
C GLU A 24 22.00 13.72 -37.21
N ILE A 25 21.43 12.52 -37.38
CA ILE A 25 22.12 11.38 -38.02
C ILE A 25 22.29 11.60 -39.53
N LEU A 26 21.34 12.30 -40.19
CA LEU A 26 21.41 12.61 -41.63
C LEU A 26 22.36 13.79 -41.95
N THR A 27 22.64 14.66 -40.98
CA THR A 27 23.45 15.87 -41.16
C THR A 27 24.89 15.72 -40.66
N THR A 28 25.23 14.62 -39.99
CA THR A 28 26.61 14.36 -39.55
C THR A 28 27.47 13.87 -40.74
N PRO A 29 28.60 14.53 -41.04
CA PRO A 29 29.49 14.13 -42.14
C PRO A 29 30.37 12.96 -41.70
N THR A 30 29.76 11.80 -41.40
CA THR A 30 30.49 10.53 -41.28
C THR A 30 30.12 9.62 -42.45
N PRO A 31 31.08 9.15 -43.25
CA PRO A 31 30.80 8.58 -44.57
C PRO A 31 30.22 7.15 -44.56
N ARG A 32 29.57 6.68 -43.48
CA ARG A 32 29.26 5.24 -43.32
C ARG A 32 27.88 4.88 -42.77
N LEU A 33 26.94 5.81 -42.67
CA LEU A 33 25.55 5.51 -42.28
C LEU A 33 24.58 5.86 -43.41
N LYS A 34 24.09 4.83 -44.13
CA LYS A 34 22.96 4.97 -45.06
C LYS A 34 21.69 4.46 -44.37
N LEU A 35 20.77 5.38 -44.11
CA LEU A 35 19.42 5.07 -43.62
C LEU A 35 18.53 4.69 -44.82
N LEU A 36 18.01 3.48 -44.81
CA LEU A 36 17.07 2.99 -45.83
C LEU A 36 15.74 2.69 -45.12
N CYS A 37 14.82 3.66 -45.16
CA CYS A 37 13.45 3.46 -44.69
C CYS A 37 12.62 2.90 -45.84
N ARG A 38 12.15 1.65 -45.75
CA ARG A 38 11.23 1.05 -46.72
C ARG A 38 9.97 0.52 -46.04
N HIS A 39 8.83 1.00 -46.55
CA HIS A 39 7.47 0.45 -46.54
C HIS A 39 6.37 1.06 -45.63
N ARG A 40 5.16 0.99 -46.23
CA ARG A 40 3.85 1.60 -45.94
C ARG A 40 3.29 1.23 -44.57
N VAL A 41 2.57 2.18 -43.98
CA VAL A 41 2.03 2.16 -42.61
C VAL A 41 0.58 1.67 -42.61
N ASP A 42 0.30 0.64 -41.81
CA ASP A 42 -1.04 0.28 -41.34
C ASP A 42 -1.28 0.96 -39.96
N PRO A 43 -2.34 1.76 -39.78
CA PRO A 43 -2.50 2.63 -38.61
C PRO A 43 -2.74 1.92 -37.25
N TRP A 44 -3.00 0.62 -37.20
CA TRP A 44 -3.44 -0.07 -35.98
C TRP A 44 -2.44 -1.06 -35.35
N THR A 45 -1.31 -1.33 -36.01
CA THR A 45 -0.24 -2.22 -35.50
C THR A 45 1.15 -1.59 -35.63
N MET A 46 1.43 -0.53 -34.85
CA MET A 46 2.73 0.15 -34.92
C MET A 46 3.78 -0.49 -34.01
N VAL A 47 4.55 -1.42 -34.59
CA VAL A 47 5.95 -1.71 -34.24
C VAL A 47 6.81 -1.17 -35.39
N GLY A 48 7.43 -0.01 -35.20
CA GLY A 48 8.30 0.56 -36.24
C GLY A 48 9.61 -0.21 -36.31
N ARG A 49 9.96 -0.77 -37.48
CA ARG A 49 11.23 -1.49 -37.69
C ARG A 49 12.23 -0.56 -38.41
N LEU A 50 13.21 -0.03 -37.68
CA LEU A 50 14.25 0.82 -38.23
C LEU A 50 15.53 -0.01 -38.45
N GLN A 51 16.02 -0.10 -39.68
CA GLN A 51 17.19 -0.90 -40.02
C GLN A 51 18.40 0.01 -40.30
N ILE A 52 19.43 -0.10 -39.47
CA ILE A 52 20.70 0.62 -39.63
C ILE A 52 21.72 -0.33 -40.26
N LEU A 53 22.21 0.02 -41.45
CA LEU A 53 23.25 -0.74 -42.13
C LEU A 53 24.62 -0.37 -41.56
N THR A 54 25.30 -1.35 -40.94
CA THR A 54 26.66 -1.19 -40.41
C THR A 54 27.63 -2.13 -41.14
N PRO A 55 28.95 -1.86 -41.13
CA PRO A 55 29.96 -2.73 -41.74
C PRO A 55 29.99 -4.16 -41.17
N ALA A 56 29.42 -4.39 -39.99
CA ALA A 56 29.34 -5.68 -39.33
C ALA A 56 27.97 -6.39 -39.51
N GLY A 57 27.07 -5.80 -40.30
CA GLY A 57 25.74 -6.32 -40.61
C GLY A 57 24.61 -5.33 -40.31
N PRO A 58 23.38 -5.61 -40.78
CA PRO A 58 22.21 -4.81 -40.46
C PRO A 58 21.82 -4.94 -38.99
N VAL A 59 21.60 -3.82 -38.30
CA VAL A 59 21.03 -3.77 -36.95
C VAL A 59 19.58 -3.32 -37.06
N VAL A 60 18.66 -4.09 -36.47
CA VAL A 60 17.22 -3.80 -36.46
C VAL A 60 16.85 -3.22 -35.11
N LEU A 61 16.27 -2.02 -35.13
CA LEU A 61 15.75 -1.31 -33.97
C LEU A 61 14.22 -1.38 -34.02
N MET A 62 13.62 -1.68 -32.87
CA MET A 62 12.16 -1.71 -32.71
C MET A 62 11.73 -0.47 -31.93
N CYS A 63 10.85 0.34 -32.55
CA CYS A 63 10.25 1.52 -31.93
C CYS A 63 8.85 1.18 -31.41
N ASP A 64 8.58 1.60 -30.17
CA ASP A 64 7.27 1.52 -29.50
C ASP A 64 6.64 2.92 -29.51
N ARG A 65 5.36 3.03 -29.86
CA ARG A 65 4.68 4.32 -30.13
C ARG A 65 4.53 5.17 -28.86
N ASP A 66 4.52 4.54 -27.68
CA ASP A 66 4.22 5.22 -26.41
C ASP A 66 5.45 5.67 -25.64
N ARG A 67 6.66 5.36 -26.11
CA ARG A 67 7.91 5.73 -25.44
C ARG A 67 8.91 6.25 -26.47
N ASN A 68 9.46 7.45 -26.24
CA ASN A 68 10.71 7.93 -26.87
C ASN A 68 11.91 7.04 -26.43
N SER A 69 11.87 5.75 -26.76
CA SER A 69 12.86 4.76 -26.35
C SER A 69 13.09 3.76 -27.48
N VAL A 70 14.35 3.39 -27.67
CA VAL A 70 14.78 2.44 -28.69
C VAL A 70 15.38 1.22 -27.97
N ARG A 71 14.88 0.02 -28.28
CA ARG A 71 15.45 -1.22 -27.75
C ARG A 71 16.48 -1.76 -28.72
N ILE A 72 17.68 -2.07 -28.21
CA ILE A 72 18.74 -2.72 -28.98
C ILE A 72 18.94 -4.11 -28.38
N PRO A 73 18.62 -5.20 -29.12
CA PRO A 73 18.95 -6.54 -28.65
C PRO A 73 20.47 -6.71 -28.64
N VAL A 74 21.03 -7.10 -27.49
CA VAL A 74 22.46 -7.33 -27.33
C VAL A 74 22.66 -8.83 -27.17
N ASP A 75 23.24 -9.49 -28.18
CA ASP A 75 23.59 -10.90 -28.07
C ASP A 75 24.94 -11.04 -27.34
N CYS A 76 24.87 -11.42 -26.06
CA CYS A 76 26.03 -11.53 -25.18
C CYS A 76 26.94 -12.72 -25.54
N ALA A 77 26.49 -13.69 -26.34
CA ALA A 77 27.26 -14.90 -26.66
C ALA A 77 28.45 -14.65 -27.60
N THR A 78 28.42 -13.59 -28.42
CA THR A 78 29.42 -13.35 -29.48
C THR A 78 30.36 -12.16 -29.21
N GLY A 79 30.21 -11.47 -28.07
CA GLY A 79 31.03 -10.29 -27.72
C GLY A 79 30.85 -9.07 -28.63
N LYS A 80 30.04 -9.17 -29.70
CA LYS A 80 29.78 -8.09 -30.66
C LYS A 80 29.05 -6.90 -30.02
N GLY A 81 28.19 -7.14 -29.02
CA GLY A 81 27.44 -6.10 -28.31
C GLY A 81 28.29 -5.02 -27.62
N ARG A 82 29.48 -5.37 -27.09
CA ARG A 82 30.39 -4.41 -26.43
C ARG A 82 31.01 -3.41 -27.42
N ARG A 83 31.24 -3.80 -28.67
CA ARG A 83 31.75 -2.91 -29.72
C ARG A 83 30.72 -1.85 -30.15
N TYR A 84 29.43 -2.20 -30.12
CA TYR A 84 28.36 -1.24 -30.43
C TYR A 84 28.12 -0.23 -29.31
N LEU A 85 28.30 -0.63 -28.04
CA LEU A 85 28.32 0.31 -26.91
C LEU A 85 29.44 1.35 -27.09
N GLY A 86 30.64 0.92 -27.49
CA GLY A 86 31.78 1.81 -27.76
C GLY A 86 31.53 2.82 -28.88
N ALA A 87 30.88 2.40 -29.97
CA ALA A 87 30.51 3.29 -31.07
C ALA A 87 29.42 4.31 -30.70
N LEU A 88 28.43 3.91 -29.89
CA LEU A 88 27.42 4.82 -29.33
C LEU A 88 28.00 5.77 -28.28
N THR A 89 29.08 5.35 -27.61
CA THR A 89 29.85 6.22 -26.70
C THR A 89 30.71 7.22 -27.48
N ALA A 90 31.19 6.88 -28.68
CA ALA A 90 31.98 7.78 -29.53
C ALA A 90 31.13 8.88 -30.20
N LEU A 91 29.83 8.66 -30.41
CA LEU A 91 28.88 9.72 -30.80
C LEU A 91 28.71 10.80 -29.71
N ARG A 92 29.30 10.64 -28.51
CA ARG A 92 29.25 11.61 -27.40
C ARG A 92 30.27 12.76 -27.48
N THR A 93 31.17 12.80 -28.47
CA THR A 93 32.23 13.84 -28.46
C THR A 93 31.80 15.20 -29.03
N HIS A 94 30.57 15.34 -29.53
CA HIS A 94 30.02 16.64 -29.96
C HIS A 94 28.61 16.84 -29.40
N GLY A 95 28.54 17.29 -28.14
CA GLY A 95 27.30 17.70 -27.47
C GLY A 95 27.17 17.08 -26.08
N SER A 96 27.16 17.95 -25.07
CA SER A 96 26.99 17.79 -23.62
C SER A 96 26.81 16.37 -23.01
N PRO A 97 27.45 16.08 -21.85
CA PRO A 97 27.43 14.75 -21.23
C PRO A 97 26.02 14.36 -20.75
N GLY A 98 25.32 13.57 -21.56
CA GLY A 98 24.08 12.90 -21.15
C GLY A 98 24.38 11.68 -20.28
N VAL A 99 23.98 11.74 -19.00
CA VAL A 99 24.03 10.61 -18.06
C VAL A 99 23.06 9.51 -18.54
N VAL A 100 23.56 8.27 -18.69
CA VAL A 100 22.71 7.09 -18.91
C VAL A 100 22.16 6.68 -17.54
N MET A 101 20.88 6.97 -17.29
CA MET A 101 20.18 6.51 -16.10
C MET A 101 19.80 5.04 -16.30
N ALA A 102 20.17 4.16 -15.37
CA ALA A 102 19.77 2.76 -15.39
C ALA A 102 18.32 2.65 -14.90
N LEU A 103 17.43 2.20 -15.78
CA LEU A 103 16.04 1.89 -15.45
C LEU A 103 16.00 0.52 -14.76
N GLU A 104 15.64 0.50 -13.49
CA GLU A 104 15.48 -0.71 -12.69
C GLU A 104 14.02 -1.16 -12.69
N ILE A 105 13.79 -2.48 -12.72
CA ILE A 105 12.44 -3.07 -12.69
C ILE A 105 12.35 -4.07 -11.54
N VAL A 106 11.28 -3.94 -10.75
CA VAL A 106 10.84 -4.92 -9.75
C VAL A 106 9.45 -5.41 -10.15
N ARG A 107 9.24 -6.73 -10.13
CA ARG A 107 7.97 -7.36 -10.49
C ARG A 107 7.61 -8.45 -9.48
N LEU A 108 6.37 -8.47 -9.00
CA LEU A 108 5.79 -9.57 -8.23
C LEU A 108 4.43 -9.93 -8.77
N VAL A 109 4.14 -11.23 -8.84
CA VAL A 109 2.82 -11.77 -9.16
C VAL A 109 2.37 -12.63 -8.00
N SER A 110 1.11 -12.47 -7.58
CA SER A 110 0.49 -13.34 -6.60
C SER A 110 -0.89 -13.78 -7.08
N ASP A 111 -1.21 -15.06 -6.85
CA ASP A 111 -2.59 -15.54 -6.96
C ASP A 111 -3.43 -15.02 -5.78
N VAL A 112 -4.65 -14.62 -6.08
CA VAL A 112 -5.62 -14.08 -5.13
C VAL A 112 -6.91 -14.88 -5.25
N SER A 113 -7.40 -15.40 -4.13
CA SER A 113 -8.68 -16.12 -4.02
C SER A 113 -9.87 -15.17 -3.95
N ALA A 114 -9.95 -14.24 -4.92
CA ALA A 114 -11.06 -13.33 -5.12
C ALA A 114 -11.20 -12.99 -6.60
N SER A 115 -12.41 -12.60 -7.04
CA SER A 115 -12.62 -12.09 -8.40
C SER A 115 -11.88 -10.77 -8.60
N VAL A 116 -11.54 -10.45 -9.85
CA VAL A 116 -10.90 -9.17 -10.21
C VAL A 116 -11.73 -7.98 -9.70
N GLN A 117 -13.05 -8.06 -9.77
CA GLN A 117 -13.94 -7.02 -9.25
C GLN A 117 -13.71 -6.78 -7.75
N ARG A 118 -13.66 -7.84 -6.93
CA ARG A 118 -13.41 -7.69 -5.49
C ARG A 118 -12.03 -7.13 -5.19
N VAL A 119 -11.01 -7.55 -5.95
CA VAL A 119 -9.65 -7.01 -5.80
C VAL A 119 -9.62 -5.53 -6.17
N TRP A 120 -10.24 -5.16 -7.29
CA TRP A 120 -10.35 -3.78 -7.74
C TRP A 120 -11.07 -2.91 -6.70
N ASP A 121 -12.27 -3.32 -6.29
CA ASP A 121 -13.08 -2.57 -5.32
C ASP A 121 -12.33 -2.38 -3.99
N TRP A 122 -11.54 -3.37 -3.54
CA TRP A 122 -10.69 -3.24 -2.36
C TRP A 122 -9.65 -2.12 -2.52
N HIS A 123 -9.02 -1.99 -3.70
CA HIS A 123 -7.99 -0.97 -3.97
C HIS A 123 -8.58 0.43 -4.11
N THR A 124 -9.82 0.56 -4.58
CA THR A 124 -10.45 1.86 -4.81
C THR A 124 -11.15 2.42 -3.56
N ARG A 125 -11.36 1.60 -2.52
CA ARG A 125 -12.02 2.02 -1.29
C ARG A 125 -11.12 2.90 -0.39
N PRO A 126 -11.73 3.79 0.42
CA PRO A 126 -11.04 4.49 1.49
C PRO A 126 -10.25 3.54 2.41
N GLY A 127 -9.09 3.97 2.91
CA GLY A 127 -8.27 3.14 3.81
C GLY A 127 -7.34 2.15 3.10
N ALA A 128 -7.53 1.85 1.80
CA ALA A 128 -6.71 0.88 1.07
C ALA A 128 -5.21 1.25 1.09
N LEU A 129 -4.88 2.51 0.81
CA LEU A 129 -3.49 2.98 0.85
C LEU A 129 -2.87 2.79 2.24
N GLN A 130 -3.61 3.08 3.31
CA GLN A 130 -3.14 2.94 4.69
C GLN A 130 -2.83 1.48 5.02
N ARG A 131 -3.66 0.54 4.54
CA ARG A 131 -3.37 -0.91 4.64
C ARG A 131 -2.11 -1.31 3.89
N LEU A 132 -1.85 -0.68 2.75
CA LEU A 132 -0.73 -0.97 1.85
C LEU A 132 0.61 -0.32 2.25
N ILE A 133 0.60 0.66 3.16
CA ILE A 133 1.83 1.26 3.70
C ILE A 133 2.45 0.27 4.68
N PRO A 134 3.69 -0.21 4.42
CA PRO A 134 4.36 -1.10 5.37
C PRO A 134 4.66 -0.35 6.68
N PRO A 135 4.34 -0.93 7.85
CA PRO A 135 4.41 -0.23 9.13
C PRO A 135 5.84 0.12 9.58
N TRP A 136 6.87 -0.58 9.07
CA TRP A 136 8.28 -0.26 9.31
C TRP A 136 8.82 0.86 8.42
N GLU A 137 8.05 1.32 7.43
CA GLU A 137 8.44 2.42 6.56
C GLU A 137 8.05 3.75 7.24
N PRO A 138 8.97 4.71 7.42
CA PRO A 138 8.67 6.02 7.99
C PRO A 138 7.93 6.88 6.96
N ILE A 139 6.66 6.56 6.71
CA ILE A 139 5.80 7.21 5.72
C ILE A 139 4.65 7.89 6.45
N ARG A 140 4.52 9.20 6.25
CA ARG A 140 3.38 9.99 6.75
C ARG A 140 2.59 10.55 5.59
N VAL A 141 1.31 10.21 5.49
CA VAL A 141 0.41 10.80 4.49
C VAL A 141 0.13 12.26 4.88
N LEU A 142 0.45 13.21 3.99
CA LEU A 142 0.26 14.65 4.22
C LEU A 142 -1.01 15.17 3.54
N LYS A 143 -1.27 14.74 2.31
CA LYS A 143 -2.46 15.10 1.53
C LYS A 143 -2.90 13.89 0.71
N ARG A 144 -4.20 13.64 0.66
CA ARG A 144 -4.80 12.51 -0.03
C ARG A 144 -6.08 12.94 -0.76
N ASN A 145 -6.22 12.48 -1.99
CA ASN A 145 -7.51 12.28 -2.63
C ASN A 145 -7.75 10.76 -2.66
N ASP A 146 -8.89 10.31 -2.13
CA ASP A 146 -9.22 8.89 -2.06
C ASP A 146 -9.50 8.31 -3.46
N GLY A 147 -9.32 6.99 -3.64
CA GLY A 147 -9.54 6.31 -4.91
C GLY A 147 -8.36 6.34 -5.88
N VAL A 148 -8.58 5.77 -7.07
CA VAL A 148 -7.57 5.58 -8.13
C VAL A 148 -7.89 6.40 -9.39
N GLU A 149 -8.74 7.41 -9.27
CA GLU A 149 -9.18 8.25 -10.38
C GLU A 149 -8.00 8.99 -11.02
N GLU A 150 -8.07 9.21 -12.32
CA GLU A 150 -7.02 9.91 -13.07
C GLU A 150 -6.80 11.32 -12.52
N GLY A 151 -5.52 11.70 -12.35
CA GLY A 151 -5.15 13.00 -11.81
C GLY A 151 -5.22 13.11 -10.28
N ASN A 152 -5.72 12.08 -9.57
CA ASN A 152 -5.68 12.09 -8.11
C ASN A 152 -4.24 12.05 -7.60
N ARG A 153 -3.90 13.06 -6.80
CA ARG A 153 -2.57 13.23 -6.22
C ARG A 153 -2.53 12.82 -4.76
N THR A 154 -1.48 12.08 -4.41
CA THR A 154 -1.17 11.72 -3.02
C THR A 154 0.22 12.24 -2.67
N THR A 155 0.29 12.99 -1.58
CA THR A 155 1.56 13.49 -1.02
C THR A 155 1.87 12.72 0.26
N VAL A 156 3.01 12.04 0.28
CA VAL A 156 3.56 11.37 1.45
C VAL A 156 4.91 11.96 1.82
N ARG A 157 5.20 12.04 3.12
CA ARG A 157 6.53 12.36 3.63
C ARG A 157 7.27 11.08 3.93
N LEU A 158 8.41 10.88 3.27
CA LEU A 158 9.31 9.77 3.48
C LEU A 158 10.41 10.16 4.46
N GLY A 159 10.75 9.26 5.38
CA GLY A 159 11.88 9.41 6.30
C GLY A 159 11.54 10.18 7.57
N THR A 160 12.54 10.28 8.44
CA THR A 160 12.48 11.03 9.69
C THR A 160 13.32 12.29 9.59
N SER A 161 12.95 13.32 10.36
CA SER A 161 13.75 14.55 10.48
C SER A 161 15.22 14.21 10.84
N PRO A 162 16.24 14.86 10.23
CA PRO A 162 16.18 16.02 9.32
C PRO A 162 16.18 15.68 7.80
N ILE A 163 16.19 14.40 7.41
CA ILE A 163 16.37 13.95 5.99
C ILE A 163 15.01 13.60 5.35
N ALA A 164 13.92 14.19 5.84
CA ALA A 164 12.59 13.88 5.35
C ALA A 164 12.33 14.50 3.96
N VAL A 165 11.78 13.72 3.03
CA VAL A 165 11.49 14.14 1.65
C VAL A 165 10.00 13.98 1.36
N ASP A 166 9.39 15.04 0.81
CA ASP A 166 8.02 14.97 0.33
C ASP A 166 7.98 14.31 -1.06
N TRP A 167 7.24 13.22 -1.15
CA TRP A 167 6.96 12.48 -2.38
C TRP A 167 5.52 12.72 -2.81
N VAL A 168 5.36 13.31 -3.99
CA VAL A 168 4.09 13.54 -4.67
C VAL A 168 3.94 12.49 -5.77
N SER A 169 2.88 11.71 -5.68
CA SER A 169 2.46 10.71 -6.67
C SER A 169 1.13 11.12 -7.30
N GLU A 170 0.90 10.73 -8.54
CA GLU A 170 -0.34 10.98 -9.27
C GLU A 170 -0.77 9.70 -10.00
N HIS A 171 -2.07 9.41 -10.03
CA HIS A 171 -2.63 8.27 -10.75
C HIS A 171 -2.85 8.60 -12.23
N LEU A 172 -2.52 7.66 -13.12
CA LEU A 172 -2.77 7.76 -14.57
C LEU A 172 -3.62 6.63 -15.10
N ALA A 173 -4.49 6.98 -16.04
CA ALA A 173 -5.17 6.07 -16.96
C ALA A 173 -5.65 4.77 -16.30
N PRO A 174 -6.54 4.83 -15.28
CA PRO A 174 -7.13 3.63 -14.72
C PRO A 174 -7.96 2.92 -15.79
N GLU A 175 -7.70 1.63 -15.98
CA GLU A 175 -8.55 0.72 -16.74
C GLU A 175 -9.35 -0.11 -15.72
N PRO A 176 -10.64 0.21 -15.50
CA PRO A 176 -11.45 -0.47 -14.50
C PRO A 176 -11.38 -1.99 -14.61
N TYR A 177 -11.16 -2.65 -13.48
CA TYR A 177 -11.02 -4.10 -13.37
C TYR A 177 -9.86 -4.69 -14.19
N ARG A 178 -8.85 -3.89 -14.55
CA ARG A 178 -7.69 -4.37 -15.31
C ARG A 178 -6.38 -3.83 -14.80
N SER A 179 -6.25 -2.50 -14.64
CA SER A 179 -5.03 -1.90 -14.13
C SER A 179 -5.19 -0.46 -13.70
N PHE A 180 -4.31 0.00 -12.82
CA PHE A 180 -4.03 1.41 -12.60
C PHE A 180 -2.54 1.60 -12.35
N ALA A 181 -2.05 2.83 -12.48
CA ALA A 181 -0.66 3.13 -12.22
C ALA A 181 -0.51 4.47 -11.50
N ASP A 182 0.48 4.54 -10.62
CA ASP A 182 0.98 5.79 -10.07
C ASP A 182 2.34 6.14 -10.66
N PHE A 183 2.59 7.44 -10.82
CA PHE A 183 3.88 7.98 -11.19
C PHE A 183 4.32 9.06 -10.22
N GLN A 184 5.63 9.18 -10.03
CA GLN A 184 6.18 10.27 -9.25
C GLN A 184 6.13 11.58 -10.05
N VAL A 185 5.48 12.60 -9.46
CA VAL A 185 5.54 13.99 -9.91
C VAL A 185 6.76 14.69 -9.30
N LYS A 186 7.00 14.45 -8.00
CA LYS A 186 8.13 14.99 -7.24
C LYS A 186 8.54 13.97 -6.19
N GLY A 187 9.81 13.66 -6.05
CA GLY A 187 10.25 12.72 -5.02
C GLY A 187 11.73 12.37 -5.14
N PRO A 188 12.19 11.33 -4.42
CA PRO A 188 13.59 10.99 -4.32
C PRO A 188 14.13 10.20 -5.52
N PHE A 189 13.28 9.76 -6.46
CA PHE A 189 13.72 8.99 -7.62
C PHE A 189 13.94 9.89 -8.85
N GLY A 190 14.79 9.47 -9.79
CA GLY A 190 14.88 10.13 -11.11
C GLY A 190 13.58 9.96 -11.90
N THR A 191 13.04 8.74 -11.86
CA THR A 191 11.73 8.33 -12.39
C THR A 191 11.16 7.28 -11.44
N TRP A 192 9.85 7.28 -11.23
CA TRP A 192 9.14 6.18 -10.56
C TRP A 192 7.78 5.98 -11.22
N ARG A 193 7.49 4.74 -11.57
CA ARG A 193 6.21 4.29 -12.10
C ARG A 193 5.86 2.94 -11.48
N HIS A 194 4.80 2.88 -10.69
CA HIS A 194 4.28 1.64 -10.15
C HIS A 194 2.94 1.33 -10.85
N ARG A 195 2.87 0.18 -11.50
CA ARG A 195 1.67 -0.34 -12.17
C ARG A 195 1.14 -1.54 -11.42
N HIS A 196 -0.16 -1.53 -11.17
CA HIS A 196 -0.95 -2.64 -10.66
C HIS A 196 -1.75 -3.24 -11.81
N LEU A 197 -1.66 -4.56 -12.01
CA LEU A 197 -2.48 -5.30 -12.98
C LEU A 197 -3.28 -6.40 -12.30
N PHE A 198 -4.50 -6.60 -12.78
CA PHE A 198 -5.42 -7.64 -12.30
C PHE A 198 -5.83 -8.50 -13.49
N LEU A 199 -5.45 -9.78 -13.44
CA LEU A 199 -5.68 -10.75 -14.52
C LEU A 199 -6.66 -11.82 -14.03
N PRO A 200 -7.84 -11.99 -14.63
CA PRO A 200 -8.77 -13.03 -14.21
C PRO A 200 -8.18 -14.41 -14.52
N THR A 201 -8.19 -15.31 -13.53
CA THR A 201 -7.81 -16.73 -13.70
C THR A 201 -9.02 -17.67 -13.55
N GLY A 202 -10.14 -17.15 -13.05
CA GLY A 202 -11.41 -17.84 -12.89
C GLY A 202 -12.51 -16.88 -12.40
N ALA A 203 -13.71 -17.40 -12.13
CA ALA A 203 -14.85 -16.58 -11.69
C ALA A 203 -14.61 -15.91 -10.32
N SER A 204 -13.87 -16.57 -9.44
CA SER A 204 -13.58 -16.13 -8.06
C SER A 204 -12.08 -16.09 -7.75
N THR A 205 -11.24 -16.09 -8.78
CA THR A 205 -9.78 -16.08 -8.65
C THR A 205 -9.14 -15.15 -9.68
N CYS A 206 -8.07 -14.47 -9.27
CA CYS A 206 -7.29 -13.65 -10.18
C CYS A 206 -5.80 -13.68 -9.82
N GLN A 207 -4.97 -13.19 -10.74
CA GLN A 207 -3.59 -12.83 -10.48
C GLN A 207 -3.48 -11.32 -10.32
N MET A 208 -2.77 -10.91 -9.28
CA MET A 208 -2.38 -9.52 -9.05
C MET A 208 -0.89 -9.39 -9.35
N GLU A 209 -0.55 -8.48 -10.26
CA GLU A 209 0.82 -8.16 -10.63
C GLU A 209 1.14 -6.71 -10.26
N ASP A 210 2.22 -6.53 -9.51
CA ASP A 210 2.85 -5.24 -9.30
C ASP A 210 4.13 -5.16 -10.12
N ARG A 211 4.28 -4.07 -10.88
CA ARG A 211 5.48 -3.75 -11.63
C ARG A 211 5.93 -2.32 -11.34
N ILE A 212 7.12 -2.18 -10.76
CA ILE A 212 7.72 -0.90 -10.40
C ILE A 212 8.92 -0.66 -11.32
N GLU A 213 8.86 0.41 -12.09
CA GLU A 213 9.95 0.92 -12.93
C GLU A 213 10.51 2.19 -12.26
N TYR A 214 11.79 2.21 -11.89
CA TYR A 214 12.40 3.35 -11.21
C TYR A 214 13.85 3.64 -11.62
N GLU A 215 14.28 4.88 -11.41
CA GLU A 215 15.66 5.33 -11.63
C GLU A 215 16.24 5.90 -10.32
N LEU A 216 17.48 5.52 -10.00
CA LEU A 216 18.15 5.97 -8.77
C LEU A 216 18.53 7.46 -8.82
N PRO A 217 18.50 8.17 -7.67
CA PRO A 217 18.75 9.62 -7.64
C PRO A 217 20.13 10.15 -8.07
N CYS A 218 21.23 9.36 -8.11
CA CYS A 218 22.60 9.90 -8.30
C CYS A 218 23.63 8.90 -8.93
N GLU A 219 24.83 9.41 -9.28
CA GLU A 219 25.93 8.82 -10.08
C GLU A 219 26.50 7.42 -9.69
N PRO A 220 27.19 6.70 -10.63
CA PRO A 220 27.38 5.25 -10.64
C PRO A 220 28.10 4.63 -9.43
N LEU A 221 28.97 5.37 -8.74
CA LEU A 221 29.86 4.81 -7.72
C LEU A 221 29.13 4.43 -6.41
N GLY A 222 28.01 5.10 -6.10
CA GLY A 222 27.14 4.79 -4.95
C GLY A 222 25.99 3.84 -5.29
N ALA A 223 25.75 3.59 -6.59
CA ALA A 223 24.55 2.92 -7.09
C ALA A 223 24.48 1.42 -6.80
N LEU A 224 25.62 0.72 -6.64
CA LEU A 224 25.60 -0.75 -6.56
C LEU A 224 25.15 -1.27 -5.18
N VAL A 225 25.69 -0.71 -4.09
CA VAL A 225 25.30 -1.10 -2.72
C VAL A 225 23.98 -0.44 -2.31
N ALA A 226 23.82 0.86 -2.58
CA ALA A 226 22.57 1.57 -2.28
C ALA A 226 21.42 1.06 -3.16
N GLY A 227 21.69 0.69 -4.41
CA GLY A 227 20.71 0.12 -5.33
C GLY A 227 20.22 -1.26 -4.91
N ARG A 228 21.11 -2.15 -4.43
CA ARG A 228 20.70 -3.45 -3.87
C ARG A 228 19.84 -3.28 -2.62
N TYR A 229 20.28 -2.44 -1.68
CA TYR A 229 19.49 -2.16 -0.46
C TYR A 229 18.10 -1.58 -0.80
N LEU A 230 18.04 -0.63 -1.73
CA LEU A 230 16.78 -0.02 -2.16
C LEU A 230 15.89 -1.03 -2.88
N ARG A 231 16.44 -1.86 -3.76
CA ARG A 231 15.71 -2.95 -4.43
C ARG A 231 15.11 -3.90 -3.40
N GLU A 232 15.90 -4.39 -2.44
CA GLU A 232 15.42 -5.29 -1.39
C GLU A 232 14.30 -4.62 -0.54
N ARG A 233 14.44 -3.33 -0.25
CA ARG A 233 13.41 -2.56 0.46
C ARG A 233 12.13 -2.44 -0.36
N ILE A 234 12.23 -2.14 -1.65
CA ILE A 234 11.08 -2.10 -2.58
C ILE A 234 10.42 -3.48 -2.62
N GLU A 235 11.17 -4.55 -2.92
CA GLU A 235 10.71 -5.94 -2.98
C GLU A 235 9.97 -6.36 -1.70
N ARG A 236 10.50 -6.03 -0.51
CA ARG A 236 9.82 -6.26 0.77
C ARG A 236 8.50 -5.49 0.87
N GLY A 237 8.44 -4.25 0.40
CA GLY A 237 7.24 -3.43 0.37
C GLY A 237 6.13 -4.02 -0.53
N ILE A 238 6.46 -4.41 -1.76
CA ILE A 238 5.49 -5.04 -2.70
C ILE A 238 5.05 -6.42 -2.19
N ALA A 239 5.96 -7.21 -1.60
CA ALA A 239 5.59 -8.47 -0.95
C ALA A 239 4.64 -8.27 0.25
N TYR A 240 4.85 -7.22 1.06
CA TYR A 240 3.93 -6.85 2.14
C TYR A 240 2.54 -6.51 1.62
N ARG A 241 2.45 -5.64 0.61
CA ARG A 241 1.20 -5.24 -0.05
C ARG A 241 0.41 -6.45 -0.54
N HIS A 242 1.06 -7.34 -1.29
CA HIS A 242 0.44 -8.58 -1.77
C HIS A 242 -0.09 -9.46 -0.64
N ARG A 243 0.64 -9.56 0.48
CA ARG A 243 0.18 -10.32 1.66
C ARG A 243 -1.05 -9.68 2.32
N VAL A 244 -1.06 -8.36 2.47
CA VAL A 244 -2.18 -7.63 3.07
C VAL A 244 -3.45 -7.77 2.23
N VAL A 245 -3.38 -7.52 0.92
CA VAL A 245 -4.52 -7.66 0.01
C VAL A 245 -5.14 -9.06 0.11
N ARG A 246 -4.30 -10.10 0.01
CA ARG A 246 -4.77 -11.50 0.10
C ARG A 246 -5.40 -11.81 1.44
N ARG A 247 -4.80 -11.34 2.54
CA ARG A 247 -5.32 -11.55 3.90
C ARG A 247 -6.67 -10.87 4.08
N ASP A 248 -6.78 -9.60 3.69
CA ASP A 248 -8.00 -8.82 3.87
C ASP A 248 -9.14 -9.38 3.01
N LEU A 249 -8.89 -9.70 1.75
CA LEU A 249 -9.90 -10.32 0.87
C LEU A 249 -10.36 -11.69 1.38
N THR A 250 -9.44 -12.49 1.93
CA THR A 250 -9.78 -13.76 2.57
C THR A 250 -10.67 -13.53 3.80
N LEU A 251 -10.33 -12.53 4.63
CA LEU A 251 -11.13 -12.15 5.79
C LEU A 251 -12.53 -11.69 5.38
N HIS A 252 -12.64 -10.76 4.43
CA HIS A 252 -13.92 -10.27 3.91
C HIS A 252 -14.74 -11.38 3.25
N GLY A 253 -14.08 -12.35 2.60
CA GLY A 253 -14.73 -13.52 2.00
C GLY A 253 -15.32 -14.48 3.04
N ARG A 254 -14.64 -14.69 4.17
CA ARG A 254 -15.11 -15.56 5.27
C ARG A 254 -16.30 -14.99 6.03
N VAL A 255 -16.28 -13.68 6.25
CA VAL A 255 -17.23 -13.01 7.14
C VAL A 255 -18.59 -12.79 6.45
N GLY A 256 -18.63 -12.70 5.11
CA GLY A 256 -19.87 -12.74 4.33
C GLY A 256 -20.87 -11.61 4.62
N LEU A 257 -20.45 -10.55 5.31
CA LEU A 257 -21.32 -9.42 5.66
C LEU A 257 -21.72 -8.64 4.41
N ALA A 258 -22.97 -8.17 4.40
CA ALA A 258 -23.42 -7.19 3.43
C ALA A 258 -22.55 -5.92 3.53
N SER A 259 -22.15 -5.35 2.39
CA SER A 259 -21.50 -4.04 2.36
C SER A 259 -22.43 -2.95 2.89
N GLY A 260 -21.86 -1.84 3.35
CA GLY A 260 -22.61 -0.65 3.80
C GLY A 260 -23.06 -0.69 5.26
N GLN A 261 -22.64 -1.68 6.06
CA GLN A 261 -22.93 -1.67 7.50
C GLN A 261 -22.23 -0.50 8.19
N ARG A 262 -22.97 0.26 8.99
CA ARG A 262 -22.44 1.32 9.83
C ARG A 262 -21.92 0.74 11.14
N VAL A 263 -20.64 0.93 11.42
CA VAL A 263 -19.97 0.41 12.61
C VAL A 263 -19.44 1.56 13.44
N GLY A 264 -20.01 1.77 14.61
CA GLY A 264 -19.57 2.78 15.54
C GLY A 264 -18.25 2.42 16.22
N ILE A 265 -17.30 3.34 16.34
CA ILE A 265 -16.00 3.08 16.97
C ILE A 265 -15.61 4.22 17.92
N THR A 266 -15.48 3.92 19.21
CA THR A 266 -14.76 4.81 20.14
C THR A 266 -13.26 4.53 20.07
N GLY A 267 -12.44 5.56 20.25
CA GLY A 267 -10.98 5.39 20.14
C GLY A 267 -10.50 5.10 18.71
N ALA A 268 -11.27 5.49 17.69
CA ALA A 268 -10.97 5.26 16.28
C ALA A 268 -9.63 5.89 15.81
N SER A 269 -9.14 6.93 16.49
CA SER A 269 -7.83 7.54 16.20
C SER A 269 -6.64 6.82 16.86
N GLY A 270 -6.91 5.85 17.74
CA GLY A 270 -5.87 5.05 18.39
C GLY A 270 -5.27 4.00 17.45
N LEU A 271 -4.23 3.31 17.93
CA LEU A 271 -3.52 2.28 17.16
C LEU A 271 -4.46 1.19 16.63
N ILE A 272 -5.26 0.58 17.50
CA ILE A 272 -6.19 -0.49 17.09
C ILE A 272 -7.36 0.08 16.28
N GLY A 273 -7.90 1.23 16.70
CA GLY A 273 -9.08 1.83 16.09
C GLY A 273 -8.86 2.29 14.65
N SER A 274 -7.68 2.83 14.35
CA SER A 274 -7.33 3.27 12.99
C SER A 274 -7.19 2.09 12.04
N GLU A 275 -6.48 1.03 12.45
CA GLU A 275 -6.36 -0.20 11.68
C GLU A 275 -7.69 -0.92 11.47
N LEU A 276 -8.53 -0.98 12.51
CA LEU A 276 -9.88 -1.52 12.39
C LEU A 276 -10.71 -0.74 11.36
N SER A 277 -10.64 0.59 11.40
CA SER A 277 -11.34 1.45 10.47
C SER A 277 -10.92 1.16 9.02
N HIS A 278 -9.62 1.02 8.75
CA HIS A 278 -9.11 0.70 7.42
C HIS A 278 -9.56 -0.70 6.93
N VAL A 279 -9.63 -1.70 7.81
CA VAL A 279 -10.11 -3.05 7.45
C VAL A 279 -11.61 -3.05 7.16
N LEU A 280 -12.39 -2.25 7.90
CA LEU A 280 -13.83 -2.10 7.68
C LEU A 280 -14.12 -1.38 6.37
N THR A 281 -13.45 -0.24 6.11
CA THR A 281 -13.67 0.52 4.85
C THR A 281 -13.29 -0.29 3.62
N THR A 282 -12.15 -0.99 3.65
CA THR A 282 -11.75 -1.87 2.53
C THR A 282 -12.68 -3.07 2.36
N GLY A 283 -13.36 -3.50 3.43
CA GLY A 283 -14.46 -4.47 3.38
C GLY A 283 -15.76 -3.92 2.79
N GLY A 284 -15.86 -2.60 2.65
CA GLY A 284 -17.04 -1.90 2.15
C GLY A 284 -18.03 -1.51 3.26
N HIS A 285 -17.59 -1.51 4.52
CA HIS A 285 -18.37 -1.02 5.65
C HIS A 285 -18.05 0.45 5.94
N GLU A 286 -18.90 1.10 6.74
CA GLU A 286 -18.79 2.51 7.08
C GLU A 286 -18.45 2.65 8.58
N PRO A 287 -17.16 2.82 8.94
CA PRO A 287 -16.79 3.10 10.32
C PRO A 287 -17.17 4.53 10.69
N ILE A 288 -17.96 4.68 11.75
CA ILE A 288 -18.36 5.97 12.32
C ILE A 288 -17.55 6.19 13.60
N ALA A 289 -16.56 7.07 13.52
CA ALA A 289 -15.81 7.49 14.69
C ALA A 289 -16.66 8.40 15.58
N PHE A 290 -16.73 8.11 16.87
CA PHE A 290 -17.33 9.04 17.83
C PHE A 290 -16.48 9.19 19.09
N ALA A 291 -16.69 10.31 19.78
CA ALA A 291 -15.86 10.76 20.87
C ALA A 291 -15.86 9.78 22.05
N ARG A 292 -14.80 9.85 22.86
CA ARG A 292 -14.77 9.17 24.15
C ARG A 292 -15.94 9.72 24.99
N PRO A 293 -16.71 8.88 25.68
CA PRO A 293 -17.65 9.34 26.68
C PRO A 293 -16.85 9.89 27.86
N ALA A 294 -16.49 11.18 27.81
CA ALA A 294 -15.76 11.85 28.88
C ALA A 294 -16.74 12.76 29.61
N SER A 295 -17.27 12.29 30.75
CA SER A 295 -18.09 13.07 31.70
C SER A 295 -19.29 13.84 31.10
N GLY A 296 -19.70 13.52 29.88
CA GLY A 296 -20.74 14.22 29.12
C GLY A 296 -21.52 13.27 28.23
N THR A 297 -22.73 13.70 27.88
CA THR A 297 -23.74 12.94 27.15
C THR A 297 -23.24 12.59 25.75
N LEU A 298 -23.26 11.30 25.40
CA LEU A 298 -23.22 10.90 24.00
C LEU A 298 -24.55 11.34 23.38
N GLU A 299 -24.52 12.11 22.29
CA GLU A 299 -25.73 12.47 21.56
C GLU A 299 -26.39 11.20 21.01
N PRO A 300 -27.55 10.74 21.52
CA PRO A 300 -28.14 9.46 21.14
C PRO A 300 -28.40 9.35 19.63
N ALA A 301 -28.78 10.47 19.01
CA ALA A 301 -28.99 10.57 17.57
C ALA A 301 -27.76 10.18 16.73
N SER A 302 -26.54 10.32 17.27
CA SER A 302 -25.32 9.91 16.58
C SER A 302 -25.08 8.39 16.59
N LEU A 303 -25.76 7.67 17.50
CA LEU A 303 -25.65 6.24 17.69
C LEU A 303 -26.78 5.46 16.98
N GLU A 304 -27.82 6.15 16.53
CA GLU A 304 -28.94 5.54 15.83
C GLU A 304 -28.54 4.93 14.47
N GLY A 305 -29.13 3.78 14.17
CA GLY A 305 -28.89 3.05 12.93
C GLY A 305 -27.49 2.46 12.77
N LEU A 306 -26.74 2.29 13.88
CA LEU A 306 -25.49 1.54 13.89
C LEU A 306 -25.78 0.03 13.97
N LYS A 307 -25.10 -0.77 13.14
CA LYS A 307 -25.24 -2.24 13.21
C LYS A 307 -24.45 -2.84 14.37
N ALA A 308 -23.30 -2.25 14.65
CA ALA A 308 -22.37 -2.71 15.67
C ALA A 308 -21.63 -1.51 16.28
N VAL A 309 -21.22 -1.65 17.53
CA VAL A 309 -20.37 -0.68 18.22
C VAL A 309 -19.12 -1.37 18.75
N VAL A 310 -17.96 -0.77 18.51
CA VAL A 310 -16.66 -1.22 19.03
C VAL A 310 -16.11 -0.16 19.97
N HIS A 311 -15.98 -0.50 21.26
CA HIS A 311 -15.51 0.40 22.29
C HIS A 311 -14.02 0.18 22.58
N LEU A 312 -13.13 1.00 21.99
CA LEU A 312 -11.67 0.94 22.18
C LEU A 312 -11.11 2.12 22.99
N ALA A 313 -11.96 3.07 23.39
CA ALA A 313 -11.55 4.23 24.17
C ALA A 313 -11.02 3.82 25.55
N GLY A 314 -9.90 4.41 25.96
CA GLY A 314 -9.36 4.27 27.31
C GLY A 314 -8.11 5.12 27.51
N GLU A 315 -7.82 5.46 28.77
CA GLU A 315 -6.56 6.11 29.13
C GLU A 315 -5.37 5.12 28.95
N PRO A 316 -4.26 5.53 28.32
CA PRO A 316 -3.06 4.69 28.18
C PRO A 316 -2.45 4.28 29.53
N ILE A 317 -2.07 3.01 29.64
CA ILE A 317 -1.52 2.41 30.88
C ILE A 317 -0.01 2.67 31.02
N ASP A 318 0.70 2.90 29.92
CA ASP A 318 2.16 3.06 29.82
C ASP A 318 2.67 4.50 30.10
N ALA A 319 1.79 5.50 30.10
CA ALA A 319 2.14 6.93 30.26
C ALA A 319 2.48 7.43 31.70
N GLY A 320 3.72 7.28 32.17
CA GLY A 320 4.23 7.98 33.37
C GLY A 320 4.12 7.22 34.70
N LYS A 321 4.19 7.90 35.84
CA LYS A 321 4.23 7.26 37.18
C LYS A 321 2.85 6.79 37.66
N TRP A 322 2.81 5.69 38.41
CA TRP A 322 1.59 5.10 38.99
C TRP A 322 1.13 5.78 40.28
N THR A 323 0.56 6.99 40.15
CA THR A 323 -0.05 7.72 41.28
C THR A 323 -1.48 7.23 41.55
N SER A 324 -2.01 7.54 42.74
CA SER A 324 -3.42 7.28 43.09
C SER A 324 -4.39 7.98 42.14
N GLU A 325 -4.09 9.22 41.78
CA GLU A 325 -4.85 10.00 40.79
C GLU A 325 -4.86 9.33 39.42
N ARG A 326 -3.70 8.82 38.96
CA ARG A 326 -3.62 8.12 37.68
C ARG A 326 -4.38 6.79 37.70
N ARG A 327 -4.28 6.03 38.78
CA ARG A 327 -5.10 4.81 38.97
C ARG A 327 -6.59 5.12 38.88
N ARG A 328 -7.04 6.22 39.51
CA ARG A 328 -8.42 6.69 39.41
C ARG A 328 -8.80 7.01 37.95
N ARG A 329 -8.02 7.83 37.24
CA ARG A 329 -8.28 8.14 35.81
C ARG A 329 -8.33 6.89 34.93
N ILE A 330 -7.44 5.93 35.14
CA ILE A 330 -7.42 4.65 34.41
C ILE A 330 -8.74 3.90 34.63
N ARG A 331 -9.20 3.79 35.88
CA ARG A 331 -10.47 3.14 36.22
C ARG A 331 -11.64 3.90 35.61
N ASP A 332 -11.75 5.19 35.86
CA ASP A 332 -12.88 6.01 35.44
C ASP A 332 -13.00 6.03 33.91
N SER A 333 -11.89 6.19 33.18
CA SER A 333 -11.89 6.16 31.70
C SER A 333 -12.40 4.85 31.09
N ARG A 334 -12.40 3.75 31.84
CA ARG A 334 -12.84 2.42 31.40
C ARG A 334 -14.25 2.13 31.89
N VAL A 335 -14.44 2.19 33.20
CA VAL A 335 -15.70 1.82 33.88
C VAL A 335 -16.79 2.84 33.54
N GLU A 336 -16.53 4.13 33.77
CA GLU A 336 -17.54 5.16 33.57
C GLU A 336 -17.83 5.38 32.08
N GLY A 337 -16.78 5.38 31.25
CA GLY A 337 -16.94 5.46 29.80
C GLY A 337 -17.80 4.32 29.23
N THR A 338 -17.57 3.10 29.69
CA THR A 338 -18.35 1.93 29.24
C THR A 338 -19.78 1.98 29.76
N ARG A 339 -19.98 2.41 31.02
CA ARG A 339 -21.31 2.56 31.61
C ARG A 339 -22.16 3.55 30.83
N ILE A 340 -21.64 4.76 30.60
CA ILE A 340 -22.32 5.82 29.84
C ILE A 340 -22.67 5.33 28.42
N LEU A 341 -21.73 4.69 27.73
CA LEU A 341 -22.00 4.14 26.40
C LEU A 341 -23.09 3.06 26.44
N SER A 342 -23.01 2.14 27.39
CA SER A 342 -23.95 1.03 27.48
C SER A 342 -25.37 1.49 27.80
N GLU A 343 -25.51 2.49 28.68
CA GLU A 343 -26.80 3.13 28.98
C GLU A 343 -27.35 3.89 27.77
N ALA A 344 -26.49 4.63 27.05
CA ALA A 344 -26.90 5.34 25.84
C ALA A 344 -27.39 4.38 24.76
N LEU A 345 -26.70 3.24 24.54
CA LEU A 345 -27.12 2.22 23.58
C LEU A 345 -28.41 1.50 24.01
N ALA A 346 -28.59 1.25 25.31
CA ALA A 346 -29.79 0.62 25.85
C ALA A 346 -31.04 1.51 25.69
N GLY A 347 -30.87 2.83 25.60
CA GLY A 347 -31.95 3.80 25.42
C GLY A 347 -32.32 4.12 23.96
N LEU A 348 -31.70 3.46 22.97
CA LEU A 348 -31.99 3.69 21.55
C LEU A 348 -33.29 3.02 21.12
N ASP A 349 -33.97 3.61 20.14
CA ASP A 349 -35.16 3.00 19.52
C ASP A 349 -34.76 1.79 18.66
N ALA A 350 -33.62 1.88 17.99
CA ALA A 350 -33.01 0.80 17.19
C ALA A 350 -31.58 0.51 17.69
N PRO A 351 -31.42 -0.26 18.78
CA PRO A 351 -30.11 -0.56 19.33
C PRO A 351 -29.26 -1.43 18.38
N PRO A 352 -27.92 -1.33 18.45
CA PRO A 352 -27.04 -2.17 17.63
C PRO A 352 -27.16 -3.65 18.00
N ASP A 353 -26.88 -4.54 17.06
CA ASP A 353 -26.89 -5.99 17.30
C ASP A 353 -25.82 -6.42 18.31
N VAL A 354 -24.70 -5.68 18.36
CA VAL A 354 -23.53 -6.05 19.16
C VAL A 354 -22.75 -4.84 19.67
N LEU A 355 -22.35 -4.93 20.93
CA LEU A 355 -21.33 -4.11 21.55
C LEU A 355 -20.07 -4.96 21.78
N ILE A 356 -18.97 -4.59 21.11
CA ILE A 356 -17.66 -5.20 21.26
C ILE A 356 -16.80 -4.27 22.11
N CYS A 357 -16.58 -4.64 23.36
CA CYS A 357 -15.77 -3.87 24.28
C CYS A 357 -14.33 -4.39 24.31
N ALA A 358 -13.37 -3.47 24.20
CA ALA A 358 -12.01 -3.79 24.64
C ALA A 358 -12.04 -4.26 26.10
N SER A 359 -11.13 -5.18 26.40
CA SER A 359 -10.79 -5.64 27.75
C SER A 359 -9.28 -5.91 27.76
N ALA A 360 -8.76 -6.60 28.77
CA ALA A 360 -7.36 -6.96 28.83
C ALA A 360 -7.15 -8.28 29.57
N ILE A 361 -6.07 -8.99 29.24
CA ILE A 361 -5.61 -10.16 30.02
C ILE A 361 -5.28 -9.80 31.48
N GLY A 362 -5.15 -8.51 31.81
CA GLY A 362 -5.07 -8.02 33.18
C GLY A 362 -6.25 -8.46 34.06
N TYR A 363 -7.37 -8.92 33.46
CA TYR A 363 -8.47 -9.61 34.15
C TYR A 363 -7.98 -10.76 35.04
N TYR A 364 -7.03 -11.56 34.57
CA TYR A 364 -6.58 -12.76 35.27
C TYR A 364 -5.53 -12.49 36.36
N GLY A 365 -5.00 -11.27 36.44
CA GLY A 365 -3.89 -10.94 37.34
C GLY A 365 -2.60 -11.71 36.99
N ASN A 366 -1.66 -11.77 37.93
CA ASN A 366 -0.45 -12.58 37.78
C ASN A 366 -0.70 -14.00 38.30
N ARG A 367 -0.61 -15.00 37.41
CA ARG A 367 -0.81 -16.44 37.70
C ARG A 367 0.43 -17.29 37.41
N GLY A 368 1.59 -16.66 37.21
CA GLY A 368 2.82 -17.37 36.84
C GLY A 368 2.66 -18.16 35.54
N ASP A 369 2.99 -19.45 35.58
CA ASP A 369 2.97 -20.34 34.41
C ASP A 369 1.62 -21.07 34.22
N GLU A 370 0.59 -20.70 34.97
CA GLU A 370 -0.75 -21.26 34.82
C GLU A 370 -1.30 -20.97 33.41
N ILE A 371 -1.86 -21.99 32.76
CA ILE A 371 -2.55 -21.83 31.48
C ILE A 371 -3.94 -21.25 31.77
N LEU A 372 -4.22 -20.09 31.19
CA LEU A 372 -5.46 -19.35 31.41
C LEU A 372 -6.29 -19.30 30.13
N ASP A 373 -7.61 -19.41 30.29
CA ASP A 373 -8.61 -19.30 29.24
C ASP A 373 -9.78 -18.38 29.67
N GLU A 374 -10.78 -18.21 28.82
CA GLU A 374 -11.93 -17.33 29.09
C GLU A 374 -12.83 -17.83 30.24
N GLN A 375 -12.70 -19.09 30.66
CA GLN A 375 -13.44 -19.67 31.79
C GLN A 375 -12.71 -19.45 33.12
N SER A 376 -11.45 -19.05 33.06
CA SER A 376 -10.62 -18.80 34.24
C SER A 376 -11.15 -17.60 35.06
N PRO A 377 -11.15 -17.68 36.40
CA PRO A 377 -11.72 -16.64 37.26
C PRO A 377 -10.88 -15.37 37.25
N VAL A 378 -11.51 -14.26 37.65
CA VAL A 378 -10.82 -12.98 37.85
C VAL A 378 -9.64 -13.13 38.83
N GLY A 379 -8.55 -12.44 38.53
CA GLY A 379 -7.36 -12.40 39.36
C GLY A 379 -7.45 -11.39 40.50
N GLU A 380 -6.32 -11.22 41.19
CA GLU A 380 -6.17 -10.25 42.25
C GLU A 380 -5.38 -9.00 41.79
N GLY A 381 -5.49 -7.93 42.58
CA GLY A 381 -4.77 -6.69 42.38
C GLY A 381 -5.55 -5.62 41.60
N PHE A 382 -4.93 -4.45 41.48
CA PHE A 382 -5.58 -3.26 40.94
C PHE A 382 -6.10 -3.45 39.50
N LEU A 383 -5.30 -4.03 38.61
CA LEU A 383 -5.69 -4.20 37.21
C LEU A 383 -6.80 -5.23 37.03
N ALA A 384 -6.75 -6.35 37.75
CA ALA A 384 -7.82 -7.35 37.72
C ALA A 384 -9.15 -6.75 38.19
N GLY A 385 -9.13 -5.98 39.29
CA GLY A 385 -10.29 -5.24 39.76
C GLY A 385 -10.82 -4.23 38.73
N VAL A 386 -9.94 -3.45 38.09
CA VAL A 386 -10.34 -2.50 37.04
C VAL A 386 -10.99 -3.21 35.86
N VAL A 387 -10.42 -4.31 35.38
CA VAL A 387 -10.97 -5.03 34.22
C VAL A 387 -12.30 -5.72 34.59
N GLY A 388 -12.41 -6.29 35.80
CA GLY A 388 -13.67 -6.85 36.30
C GLY A 388 -14.78 -5.80 36.43
N ASP A 389 -14.46 -4.59 36.92
CA ASP A 389 -15.40 -3.46 36.94
C ASP A 389 -15.75 -3.00 35.53
N TRP A 390 -14.77 -2.98 34.63
CA TRP A 390 -14.93 -2.54 33.24
C TRP A 390 -15.85 -3.47 32.45
N GLU A 391 -15.67 -4.79 32.55
CA GLU A 391 -16.55 -5.76 31.88
C GLU A 391 -17.98 -5.66 32.40
N ARG A 392 -18.17 -5.56 33.73
CA ARG A 392 -19.50 -5.38 34.34
C ARG A 392 -20.20 -4.08 33.95
N ALA A 393 -19.46 -3.03 33.62
CA ALA A 393 -20.04 -1.75 33.20
C ALA A 393 -20.82 -1.86 31.87
N ALA A 394 -20.67 -2.96 31.13
CA ALA A 394 -21.45 -3.23 29.92
C ALA A 394 -22.82 -3.87 30.18
N GLU A 395 -23.18 -4.16 31.44
CA GLU A 395 -24.44 -4.82 31.80
C GLU A 395 -25.70 -4.10 31.30
N PRO A 396 -25.80 -2.74 31.29
CA PRO A 396 -26.98 -2.06 30.75
C PRO A 396 -27.29 -2.45 29.30
N ALA A 397 -26.25 -2.57 28.45
CA ALA A 397 -26.42 -3.00 27.06
C ALA A 397 -26.88 -4.46 26.99
N ARG A 398 -26.30 -5.34 27.82
CA ARG A 398 -26.69 -6.76 27.88
C ARG A 398 -28.15 -6.93 28.32
N ALA A 399 -28.57 -6.17 29.33
CA ALA A 399 -29.94 -6.17 29.84
C ALA A 399 -30.96 -5.67 28.81
N ALA A 400 -30.54 -4.77 27.92
CA ALA A 400 -31.32 -4.30 26.77
C ALA A 400 -31.35 -5.29 25.58
N GLY A 401 -30.75 -6.48 25.72
CA GLY A 401 -30.72 -7.51 24.67
C GLY A 401 -29.61 -7.33 23.63
N ILE A 402 -28.71 -6.36 23.79
CA ILE A 402 -27.56 -6.18 22.92
C ILE A 402 -26.54 -7.27 23.22
N ARG A 403 -26.01 -7.94 22.18
CA ARG A 403 -24.93 -8.91 22.38
C ARG A 403 -23.66 -8.21 22.81
N VAL A 404 -23.14 -8.53 23.99
CA VAL A 404 -21.88 -7.96 24.50
C VAL A 404 -20.73 -8.95 24.31
N VAL A 405 -19.60 -8.48 23.79
CA VAL A 405 -18.36 -9.27 23.63
C VAL A 405 -17.19 -8.50 24.26
N HIS A 406 -16.43 -9.16 25.12
CA HIS A 406 -15.22 -8.60 25.72
C HIS A 406 -13.97 -9.16 25.06
N LEU A 407 -13.12 -8.26 24.52
CA LEU A 407 -11.86 -8.63 23.88
C LEU A 407 -10.72 -8.49 24.90
N ARG A 408 -10.39 -9.56 25.62
CA ARG A 408 -9.28 -9.58 26.59
C ARG A 408 -7.93 -9.57 25.87
N PHE A 409 -7.53 -8.40 25.38
CA PHE A 409 -6.29 -8.22 24.63
C PHE A 409 -5.06 -8.58 25.48
N GLY A 410 -4.16 -9.35 24.88
CA GLY A 410 -2.76 -9.45 25.32
C GLY A 410 -1.97 -8.21 24.91
N VAL A 411 -0.63 -8.33 24.90
CA VAL A 411 0.22 -7.27 24.35
C VAL A 411 0.04 -7.22 22.84
N VAL A 412 -0.50 -6.11 22.34
CA VAL A 412 -0.65 -5.87 20.90
C VAL A 412 0.72 -5.50 20.34
N LEU A 413 1.25 -6.35 19.47
CA LEU A 413 2.52 -6.11 18.80
C LEU A 413 2.30 -5.20 17.59
N TRP A 414 2.97 -4.06 17.58
CA TRP A 414 2.96 -3.10 16.50
C TRP A 414 4.38 -2.61 16.20
N PRO A 415 4.79 -2.46 14.92
CA PRO A 415 6.15 -2.07 14.55
C PRO A 415 6.58 -0.67 14.99
#